data_AF-A0A9E4D1Y9-F1
#
_entry.id   AF-A0A9E4D1Y9-F1
#
_cell.length_a   1.000
_cell.length_b   1.000
_cell.length_c   1.000
_cell.angle_alpha   90.00
_cell.angle_beta   90.00
_cell.angle_gamma   90.00
#
_symmetry.space_group_name_H-M   'P 1'
#
loop_
_entity.id
_entity.type
_entity.pdbx_description
1 polymer ?
#
loop_
_entity_poly.entity_id
_entity_poly.type
_entity_poly.pdbx_seq_one_letter_code
_entity_poly.pdbx_strand_id
1 'polypeptide(L)' 'SIKELCRRWYPDVFKASPGKRTSHRALDDIKESIEELRYYRDNLFAPGAPGAPAPAPAPAVETDAQ' A
#
# COMPACT_ATOMS: atom_id res chain seq x y z
N SER A 1 -5.54 12.32 5.40
CA SER A 1 -5.28 10.91 5.07
C SER A 1 -3.78 10.66 5.10
N ILE A 2 -3.32 9.46 5.48
CA ILE A 2 -1.89 9.07 5.49
C ILE A 2 -1.25 9.28 4.11
N LYS A 3 -2.01 9.04 3.04
CA LYS A 3 -1.60 9.30 1.65
C LYS A 3 -1.03 10.71 1.43
N GLU A 4 -1.65 11.72 2.03
CA GLU A 4 -1.21 13.11 1.90
C GLU A 4 0.08 13.41 2.69
N LEU A 5 0.29 12.73 3.83
CA LEU A 5 1.55 12.80 4.55
C LEU A 5 2.66 12.11 3.76
N CYS A 6 2.40 10.92 3.23
CA CYS A 6 3.33 10.19 2.36
C CYS A 6 3.73 11.03 1.14
N ARG A 7 2.77 11.66 0.46
CA ARG A 7 3.03 12.55 -0.69
C ARG A 7 3.96 13.72 -0.38
N ARG A 8 3.88 14.29 0.83
CA ARG A 8 4.65 15.47 1.23
C ARG A 8 6.01 15.12 1.84
N TRP A 9 6.08 14.06 2.63
CA TRP A 9 7.27 13.73 3.42
C TRP A 9 8.13 12.65 2.77
N TYR A 10 7.52 11.76 1.98
CA TYR A 10 8.19 10.62 1.34
C TYR A 10 7.70 10.48 -0.12
N PRO A 11 8.03 11.45 -1.00
CA PRO A 11 7.50 11.50 -2.36
C PRO A 11 7.86 10.27 -3.20
N ASP A 12 9.00 9.62 -2.94
CA ASP A 12 9.41 8.42 -3.68
C ASP A 12 8.60 7.18 -3.26
N VAL A 13 8.30 7.04 -1.97
CA VAL A 13 7.37 6.01 -1.44
C VAL A 13 5.97 6.23 -2.00
N PHE A 14 5.52 7.48 -2.08
CA PHE A 14 4.22 7.79 -2.67
C PHE A 14 4.12 7.37 -4.14
N LYS A 15 5.16 7.62 -4.95
CA LYS A 15 5.20 7.22 -6.36
C LYS A 15 5.24 5.70 -6.55
N ALA A 16 5.82 4.97 -5.61
CA ALA A 16 5.87 3.51 -5.61
C ALA A 16 4.62 2.84 -4.99
N SER A 17 3.66 3.62 -4.50
CA SER A 17 2.38 3.11 -3.97
C SER A 17 1.60 2.37 -5.06
N PRO A 18 0.94 1.23 -4.74
CA PRO A 18 0.08 0.55 -5.69
C PRO A 18 -1.04 1.48 -6.20
N GLY A 19 -1.29 1.43 -7.51
CA GLY A 19 -2.38 2.15 -8.14
C GLY A 19 -3.74 1.56 -7.77
N LYS A 20 -4.77 2.39 -7.74
CA LYS A 20 -6.15 1.93 -7.56
C LYS A 20 -6.68 1.31 -8.85
N ARG A 21 -7.33 0.14 -8.76
CA ARG A 21 -8.05 -0.43 -9.90
C ARG A 21 -9.48 0.11 -9.80
N THR A 22 -9.97 0.78 -10.84
CA THR A 22 -11.33 1.32 -10.82
C THR A 22 -12.35 0.21 -11.06
N SER A 23 -12.62 -0.59 -10.03
CA SER A 23 -13.79 -1.46 -9.96
C SER A 23 -14.93 -0.65 -9.33
N HIS A 24 -16.05 -0.47 -10.03
CA HIS A 24 -17.22 0.26 -9.52
C HIS A 24 -17.99 -0.50 -8.41
N ARG A 25 -17.29 -1.28 -7.58
CA ARG A 25 -17.85 -2.07 -6.48
C ARG A 25 -17.24 -1.63 -5.17
N ALA A 26 -18.10 -1.27 -4.21
CA ALA A 26 -17.67 -0.79 -2.89
C ALA A 26 -16.76 -1.79 -2.13
N LEU A 27 -16.94 -3.11 -2.32
CA LEU A 27 -16.07 -4.11 -1.70
C LEU A 27 -14.63 -4.00 -2.20
N ASP A 28 -14.44 -3.65 -3.47
CA ASP A 28 -13.12 -3.55 -4.07
C ASP A 28 -12.44 -2.25 -3.60
N ASP A 29 -13.17 -1.14 -3.46
CA ASP A 29 -12.65 0.09 -2.82
C ASP A 29 -12.15 -0.13 -1.39
N ILE A 30 -12.85 -0.96 -0.60
CA ILE A 30 -12.44 -1.31 0.77
C ILE A 30 -11.14 -2.12 0.73
N LYS A 31 -11.06 -3.14 -0.12
CA LYS A 31 -9.87 -3.99 -0.26
C LYS A 31 -8.66 -3.16 -0.69
N GLU A 32 -8.84 -2.25 -1.64
CA GLU A 32 -7.78 -1.35 -2.12
C GLU A 32 -7.31 -0.39 -1.04
N SER A 33 -8.24 0.13 -0.21
CA SER A 33 -7.87 0.99 0.91
C SER A 33 -7.06 0.23 1.97
N ILE A 34 -7.37 -1.05 2.21
CA ILE A 34 -6.61 -1.91 3.11
C ILE A 34 -5.21 -2.19 2.53
N GLU A 35 -5.11 -2.48 1.24
CA GLU A 35 -3.85 -2.72 0.54
C GLU A 35 -2.95 -1.48 0.56
N GLU A 36 -3.51 -0.29 0.30
CA GLU A 36 -2.81 1.00 0.41
C GLU A 36 -2.27 1.23 1.84
N LEU A 37 -3.07 0.92 2.88
CA LEU A 37 -2.62 1.06 4.26
C LEU A 37 -1.54 0.05 4.67
N ARG A 38 -1.58 -1.19 4.15
CA ARG A 38 -0.50 -2.17 4.36
C ARG A 38 0.81 -1.68 3.76
N TYR A 39 0.76 -1.15 2.53
CA TYR A 39 1.93 -0.55 1.89
C TYR A 39 2.52 0.59 2.73
N TYR A 40 1.70 1.52 3.22
CA TYR A 40 2.20 2.59 4.08
C TYR A 40 2.73 2.09 5.42
N ARG A 41 2.08 1.10 6.05
CA ARG A 41 2.60 0.48 7.28
C ARG A 41 4.03 -0.02 7.10
N ASP A 42 4.30 -0.66 5.97
CA ASP A 42 5.57 -1.36 5.74
C ASP A 42 6.68 -0.39 5.26
N ASN A 43 6.34 0.77 4.70
CA ASN A 43 7.30 1.70 4.09
C ASN A 43 7.39 3.09 4.76
N LEU A 44 6.38 3.50 5.54
CA LEU A 44 6.28 4.86 6.11
C LEU A 44 6.45 4.88 7.63
N PHE A 45 6.05 3.81 8.31
CA PHE A 45 6.09 3.74 9.76
C PHE A 45 7.35 3.03 10.23
N ALA A 46 7.92 3.51 11.35
CA ALA A 46 9.04 2.82 11.97
C ALA A 46 8.64 1.38 12.32
N PRO A 47 9.54 0.39 12.16
CA PRO A 47 9.26 -0.97 12.59
C PRO A 47 8.81 -0.94 14.05
N GLY A 48 7.60 -1.44 14.29
CA GLY A 48 7.08 -1.61 15.64
C GLY A 48 8.05 -2.44 16.45
N ALA A 49 8.14 -2.16 17.76
CA ALA A 49 8.98 -2.84 18.74
C ALA A 49 9.27 -4.33 18.41
N PRO A 50 10.49 -4.83 18.69
CA PRO A 50 10.94 -6.15 18.23
C PRO A 50 9.93 -7.24 18.61
N GLY A 51 9.23 -7.80 17.62
CA GLY A 51 8.18 -8.78 17.82
C GLY A 51 7.04 -8.78 16.77
N ALA A 52 6.92 -7.75 15.92
CA ALA A 52 5.97 -7.79 14.81
C ALA A 52 6.56 -8.61 13.64
N PRO A 53 5.88 -9.68 13.15
CA PRO A 53 6.37 -10.41 11.99
C PRO A 53 6.40 -9.47 10.79
N ALA A 54 7.59 -9.33 10.18
CA ALA A 54 7.75 -8.63 8.92
C ALA A 54 6.80 -9.27 7.89
N PRO A 55 5.93 -8.50 7.23
CA PRO A 55 5.15 -9.05 6.13
C PRO A 55 6.13 -9.39 5.01
N ALA A 56 6.13 -10.68 4.64
CA ALA A 56 6.86 -11.17 3.48
C ALA A 56 6.55 -10.26 2.27
N PRO A 57 7.55 -9.93 1.44
CA PRO A 57 7.29 -9.18 0.22
C PRO A 57 6.29 -9.97 -0.62
N ALA A 58 5.11 -9.41 -0.82
CA ALA A 58 4.13 -10.00 -1.73
C ALA A 58 4.78 -10.10 -3.12
N PRO A 59 4.66 -11.26 -3.80
CA PRO A 59 5.25 -11.42 -5.12
C PRO A 59 4.60 -10.41 -6.07
N ALA A 60 5.43 -9.80 -6.92
CA ALA A 60 4.98 -8.97 -8.02
C ALA A 60 3.89 -9.72 -8.78
N VAL A 61 2.64 -9.25 -8.68
CA VAL A 61 1.53 -9.81 -9.43
C VAL A 61 1.72 -9.35 -10.87
N GLU A 62 2.11 -10.31 -11.72
CA GLU A 62 2.13 -10.16 -13.17
C GLU A 62 0.79 -9.63 -13.67
N THR A 63 0.86 -8.50 -14.38
CA THR A 63 -0.23 -7.95 -15.16
C THR A 63 -0.38 -8.81 -16.41
N ASP A 64 -1.26 -9.81 -16.40
CA ASP A 64 -1.71 -10.43 -17.65
C ASP A 64 -2.81 -9.56 -18.26
N ALA A 65 -2.56 -9.14 -19.49
CA ALA A 65 -3.46 -8.36 -20.30
C ALA A 65 -4.47 -9.29 -20.98
N GLN A 66 -5.75 -9.08 -20.68
CA GLN A 66 -6.89 -9.39 -21.55
C GLN A 66 -8.08 -8.50 -21.19
#